data_AF-A0A316G3F7-F1
#
_entry.id   AF-A0A316G3F7-F1
#
_cell.length_a   1.000
_cell.length_b   1.000
_cell.length_c   1.000
_cell.angle_alpha   90.00
_cell.angle_beta   90.00
_cell.angle_gamma   90.00
#
_symmetry.space_group_name_H-M   'P 1'
#
loop_
_entity.id
_entity.type
_entity.pdbx_description
1 polymer ?
#
loop_
_entity_poly.entity_id
_entity_poly.type
_entity_poly.pdbx_seq_one_letter_code
_entity_poly.pdbx_strand_id
1 'polypeptide(L)'
;MTRKAENALAPDGSFALASLKHERFSALCASGSTKSSAYLAVYGQVKTPAQAGSNLSKRPEVAARIKYLRFKHAEELSAIDADEPFAGFEQSILDVLGCMDELVELCVHHGLYADASQIRSGILTSTTRTLTHIEAIKALDRSAGVIVDDEMTDVAVRVLTTRCACE
;
A
#
# COMPACT_ATOMS: atom_id res chain seq x y z
N MET A 1 42.74 -4.76 21.07
CA MET A 1 42.20 -4.99 19.71
C MET A 1 41.63 -6.39 19.67
N THR A 2 40.30 -6.57 19.77
CA THR A 2 39.61 -7.83 19.41
C THR A 2 38.12 -7.71 19.69
N ARG A 3 37.32 -7.73 18.60
CA ARG A 3 35.99 -8.35 18.40
C ARG A 3 35.23 -7.61 17.29
N LYS A 4 35.78 -7.67 16.07
CA LYS A 4 34.98 -7.63 14.83
C LYS A 4 34.51 -9.08 14.61
N ALA A 5 33.48 -9.49 15.32
CA ALA A 5 32.83 -10.78 15.08
C ALA A 5 31.39 -10.50 14.65
N GLU A 6 31.03 -11.11 13.51
CA GLU A 6 29.67 -11.58 13.25
C GLU A 6 28.59 -10.55 12.93
N ASN A 7 28.81 -9.74 11.91
CA ASN A 7 27.71 -9.34 11.01
C ASN A 7 27.92 -10.06 9.67
N ALA A 8 27.95 -11.39 9.71
CA ALA A 8 27.64 -12.17 8.52
C ALA A 8 26.17 -11.87 8.23
N LEU A 9 25.93 -10.97 7.27
CA LEU A 9 24.60 -10.69 6.76
C LEU A 9 23.93 -12.02 6.46
N ALA A 10 22.90 -12.39 7.22
CA ALA A 10 22.07 -13.48 6.80
C ALA A 10 21.47 -13.07 5.43
N PRO A 11 21.69 -13.85 4.38
CA PRO A 11 21.33 -13.48 3.01
C PRO A 11 19.80 -13.33 2.85
N ASP A 12 19.03 -13.79 3.82
CA ASP A 12 17.57 -13.72 3.89
C ASP A 12 17.03 -12.40 4.46
N GLY A 13 17.88 -11.54 5.03
CA GLY A 13 17.47 -10.26 5.65
C GLY A 13 16.88 -10.40 7.07
N SER A 14 17.05 -11.55 7.72
CA SER A 14 16.51 -11.82 9.06
C SER A 14 17.12 -10.95 10.17
N PHE A 15 18.36 -10.49 10.00
CA PHE A 15 19.03 -9.59 10.94
C PHE A 15 18.90 -8.11 10.55
N ALA A 16 18.95 -7.26 11.58
CA ALA A 16 18.97 -5.81 11.39
C ALA A 16 20.21 -5.38 10.59
N LEU A 17 20.01 -4.38 9.72
CA LEU A 17 21.11 -3.81 8.96
C LEU A 17 22.06 -3.02 9.87
N ALA A 18 23.36 -3.10 9.60
CA ALA A 18 24.38 -2.38 10.36
C ALA A 18 24.19 -0.85 10.37
N SER A 19 23.56 -0.31 9.32
CA SER A 19 23.17 1.10 9.27
C SER A 19 21.76 1.28 9.81
N LEU A 20 21.64 1.97 10.95
CA LEU A 20 20.34 2.32 11.54
C LEU A 20 19.45 3.10 10.57
N LYS A 21 20.02 3.92 9.68
CA LYS A 21 19.26 4.62 8.65
C LYS A 21 18.75 3.66 7.57
N HIS A 22 19.53 2.66 7.15
CA HIS A 22 19.02 1.65 6.21
C HIS A 22 17.93 0.81 6.85
N GLU A 23 18.08 0.46 8.14
CA GLU A 23 17.08 -0.29 8.88
C GLU A 23 15.74 0.47 8.96
N ARG A 24 15.77 1.75 9.36
CA ARG A 24 14.57 2.61 9.41
C ARG A 24 13.92 2.78 8.04
N PHE A 25 14.74 2.95 6.99
CA PHE A 25 14.23 3.00 5.62
C PHE A 25 13.53 1.69 5.22
N SER A 26 14.15 0.54 5.53
CA SER A 26 13.59 -0.78 5.24
C SER A 26 12.27 -1.02 5.96
N ALA A 27 12.18 -0.63 7.25
CA ALA A 27 10.96 -0.72 8.04
C ALA A 27 9.81 0.11 7.45
N LEU A 28 10.07 1.37 7.08
CA LEU A 28 9.06 2.23 6.44
C LEU A 28 8.60 1.68 5.09
N CYS A 29 9.51 1.11 4.29
CA CYS A 29 9.15 0.49 3.00
C CYS A 29 8.37 -0.83 3.19
N ALA A 30 8.62 -1.55 4.28
CA ALA A 30 7.89 -2.75 4.64
C ALA A 30 6.50 -2.44 5.19
N SER A 31 6.30 -1.31 5.87
CA SER A 31 5.00 -0.84 6.35
C SER A 31 4.15 -0.12 5.28
N GLY A 32 4.58 -0.11 4.01
CA GLY A 32 3.82 0.43 2.89
C GLY A 32 4.17 1.85 2.45
N SER A 33 5.14 2.53 3.08
CA SER A 33 5.59 3.84 2.59
C SER A 33 6.24 3.73 1.21
N THR A 34 6.04 4.74 0.35
CA THR A 34 6.75 4.81 -0.93
C THR A 34 8.26 4.99 -0.70
N LYS A 35 9.09 4.47 -1.60
CA LYS A 35 10.56 4.61 -1.49
C LYS A 35 11.00 6.07 -1.36
N SER A 36 10.30 6.99 -2.03
CA SER A 36 10.56 8.43 -1.94
C SER A 36 10.26 8.98 -0.54
N SER A 37 9.05 8.71 -0.02
CA SER A 37 8.63 9.18 1.31
C SER A 37 9.47 8.58 2.45
N ALA A 38 9.76 7.28 2.38
CA ALA A 38 10.64 6.59 3.33
C ALA A 38 12.06 7.17 3.31
N TYR A 39 12.57 7.53 2.14
CA TYR A 39 13.89 8.14 2.01
C TYR A 39 13.90 9.54 2.62
N LEU A 40 12.91 10.38 2.32
CA LEU A 40 12.81 11.74 2.88
C LEU A 40 12.69 11.71 4.40
N ALA A 41 11.90 10.79 4.96
CA ALA A 41 11.71 10.66 6.41
C ALA A 41 13.01 10.32 7.17
N VAL A 42 13.94 9.59 6.54
CA VAL A 42 15.14 9.07 7.20
C VAL A 42 16.40 9.88 6.86
N TYR A 43 16.49 10.38 5.64
CA TYR A 43 17.69 11.06 5.11
C TYR A 43 17.49 12.56 4.91
N GLY A 44 16.26 13.06 5.00
CA GLY A 44 15.92 14.46 4.78
C GLY A 44 15.78 14.82 3.30
N GLN A 45 15.73 16.12 3.02
CA GLN A 45 15.51 16.66 1.68
C GLN A 45 16.69 16.39 0.74
N VAL A 46 16.37 15.88 -0.45
CA VAL A 46 17.31 15.65 -1.56
C VAL A 46 16.64 16.05 -2.88
N LYS A 47 17.44 16.37 -3.91
CA LYS A 47 16.91 16.80 -5.22
C LYS A 47 16.03 15.75 -5.91
N THR A 48 16.33 14.47 -5.73
CA THR A 48 15.63 13.34 -6.40
C THR A 48 15.37 12.17 -5.45
N PRO A 49 14.44 12.33 -4.49
CA PRO A 49 14.22 11.34 -3.42
C PRO A 49 13.68 10.01 -3.96
N ALA A 50 12.88 10.04 -5.03
CA ALA A 50 12.41 8.83 -5.71
C ALA A 50 13.57 7.99 -6.28
N GLN A 51 14.53 8.63 -6.95
CA GLN A 51 15.70 7.95 -7.51
C GLN A 51 16.60 7.41 -6.40
N ALA A 52 16.86 8.22 -5.36
CA ALA A 52 17.71 7.84 -4.24
C ALA A 52 17.13 6.65 -3.46
N GLY A 53 15.83 6.69 -3.15
CA GLY A 53 15.11 5.57 -2.52
C GLY A 53 15.07 4.34 -3.41
N SER A 54 14.88 4.49 -4.73
CA SER A 54 14.92 3.38 -5.68
C SER A 54 16.29 2.69 -5.69
N ASN A 55 17.37 3.46 -5.81
CA ASN A 55 18.73 2.94 -5.80
C ASN A 55 19.04 2.22 -4.47
N LEU A 56 18.63 2.82 -3.34
CA LEU A 56 18.84 2.21 -2.03
C LEU A 56 18.09 0.87 -1.89
N SER A 57 16.85 0.80 -2.36
CA SER A 57 16.02 -0.42 -2.32
C SER A 57 16.55 -1.56 -3.19
N LYS A 58 17.41 -1.27 -4.17
CA LYS A 58 18.02 -2.28 -5.06
C LYS A 58 19.27 -2.93 -4.46
N ARG A 59 19.82 -2.39 -3.36
CA ARG A 59 20.96 -3.00 -2.68
C ARG A 59 20.53 -4.36 -2.10
N PRO A 60 21.28 -5.45 -2.34
CA PRO A 60 20.86 -6.80 -1.95
C PRO A 60 20.43 -6.93 -0.49
N GLU A 61 21.20 -6.33 0.42
CA GLU A 61 20.95 -6.36 1.86
C GLU A 61 19.68 -5.60 2.27
N VAL A 62 19.41 -4.46 1.62
CA VAL A 62 18.22 -3.65 1.88
C VAL A 62 16.98 -4.34 1.29
N ALA A 63 17.09 -4.88 0.08
CA ALA A 63 16.03 -5.62 -0.58
C ALA A 63 15.63 -6.87 0.24
N ALA A 64 16.61 -7.64 0.71
CA ALA A 64 16.39 -8.80 1.56
C ALA A 64 15.70 -8.40 2.87
N ARG A 65 16.18 -7.32 3.53
CA ARG A 65 15.58 -6.83 4.78
C ARG A 65 14.13 -6.36 4.60
N ILE A 66 13.84 -5.60 3.54
CA ILE A 66 12.47 -5.18 3.23
C ILE A 66 11.56 -6.40 3.01
N LYS A 67 12.04 -7.40 2.27
CA LYS A 67 11.29 -8.63 2.01
C LYS A 67 11.01 -9.39 3.31
N TYR A 68 12.01 -9.56 4.17
CA TYR A 68 11.86 -10.22 5.47
C TYR A 68 10.85 -9.50 6.36
N LEU A 69 10.96 -8.17 6.51
CA LEU A 69 10.05 -7.38 7.35
C LEU A 69 8.61 -7.43 6.83
N ARG A 70 8.40 -7.43 5.51
CA ARG A 70 7.07 -7.63 4.91
C ARG A 70 6.50 -8.99 5.24
N PHE A 71 7.32 -10.04 5.14
CA PHE A 71 6.90 -11.38 5.48
C PHE A 71 6.53 -11.47 6.97
N LYS A 72 7.33 -10.87 7.86
CA LYS A 72 7.02 -10.81 9.30
C LYS A 72 5.71 -10.08 9.61
N HIS A 73 5.48 -8.92 9.00
CA HIS A 73 4.20 -8.23 9.14
C HIS A 73 3.03 -9.07 8.63
N ALA A 74 3.22 -9.81 7.54
CA ALA A 74 2.19 -10.71 7.00
C ALA A 74 1.93 -11.90 7.93
N GLU A 75 2.97 -12.50 8.53
CA GLU A 75 2.82 -13.54 9.55
C GLU A 75 2.04 -13.02 10.76
N GLU A 76 2.36 -11.82 11.24
CA GLU A 76 1.66 -11.18 12.36
C GLU A 76 0.18 -10.92 12.03
N LEU A 77 -0.13 -10.48 10.80
CA LEU A 77 -1.51 -10.31 10.33
C LEU A 77 -2.24 -11.66 10.18
N SER A 78 -1.56 -12.70 9.71
CA SER A 78 -2.13 -14.05 9.59
C SER A 78 -2.36 -14.74 10.93
N ALA A 79 -1.66 -14.29 11.98
CA ALA A 79 -1.85 -14.76 13.35
C ALA A 79 -3.02 -14.07 14.06
N ILE A 80 -3.62 -13.04 13.45
CA ILE A 80 -4.90 -12.51 13.88
C ILE A 80 -5.95 -13.51 13.41
N ASP A 81 -6.45 -14.35 14.32
CA ASP A 81 -7.68 -15.13 14.15
C ASP A 81 -8.83 -14.13 13.99
N ALA A 82 -9.02 -13.64 12.77
CA ALA A 82 -10.20 -12.93 12.36
C ALA A 82 -10.97 -13.87 11.45
N ASP A 83 -12.15 -14.31 11.91
CA ASP A 83 -13.10 -15.05 11.07
C ASP A 83 -13.41 -14.27 9.77
N GLU A 84 -13.22 -12.94 9.78
CA GLU A 84 -13.29 -12.05 8.62
C GLU A 84 -12.27 -10.89 8.75
N PRO A 85 -11.03 -11.01 8.22
CA PRO A 85 -9.99 -9.98 8.35
C PRO A 85 -10.32 -8.65 7.65
N PHE A 86 -11.39 -8.64 6.85
CA PHE A 86 -11.89 -7.47 6.12
C PHE A 86 -13.31 -7.07 6.54
N ALA A 87 -13.87 -7.65 7.62
CA ALA A 87 -15.18 -7.26 8.13
C ALA A 87 -15.23 -5.75 8.38
N GLY A 88 -16.16 -5.06 7.72
CA GLY A 88 -16.33 -3.61 7.81
C GLY A 88 -15.32 -2.75 7.04
N PHE A 89 -14.27 -3.33 6.45
CA PHE A 89 -13.37 -2.60 5.56
C PHE A 89 -14.09 -2.16 4.27
N GLU A 90 -14.92 -3.06 3.74
CA GLU A 90 -15.77 -2.76 2.58
C GLU A 90 -16.73 -1.61 2.88
N GLN A 91 -17.46 -1.69 4.00
CA GLN A 91 -18.38 -0.64 4.43
C GLN A 91 -17.64 0.69 4.66
N SER A 92 -16.45 0.66 5.26
CA SER A 92 -15.64 1.86 5.47
C SER A 92 -15.22 2.53 4.16
N ILE A 93 -14.92 1.73 3.11
CA ILE A 93 -14.64 2.27 1.77
C ILE A 93 -15.91 2.89 1.19
N LEU A 94 -17.05 2.20 1.28
CA LEU A 94 -18.33 2.71 0.78
C LEU A 94 -18.72 4.01 1.48
N ASP A 95 -18.53 4.12 2.79
CA ASP A 95 -18.81 5.32 3.58
C ASP A 95 -17.93 6.50 3.15
N VAL A 96 -16.62 6.28 2.98
CA VAL A 96 -15.70 7.32 2.48
C VAL A 96 -16.09 7.77 1.08
N LEU A 97 -16.43 6.84 0.18
CA LEU A 97 -16.89 7.17 -1.17
C LEU A 97 -18.23 7.92 -1.17
N GLY A 98 -19.13 7.61 -0.21
CA GLY A 98 -20.37 8.34 0.02
C GLY A 98 -20.10 9.79 0.46
N CYS A 99 -19.23 10.00 1.45
CA CYS A 99 -18.86 11.34 1.90
C CYS A 99 -18.19 12.19 0.81
N MET A 100 -17.39 11.57 -0.06
CA MET A 100 -16.77 12.29 -1.19
C MET A 100 -17.81 12.69 -2.25
N ASP A 101 -18.86 11.90 -2.45
CA ASP A 101 -19.98 12.24 -3.33
C ASP A 101 -20.81 13.41 -2.78
N GLU A 102 -21.16 13.36 -1.49
CA GLU A 102 -21.87 14.47 -0.83
C GLU A 102 -21.08 15.78 -0.97
N LEU A 103 -19.75 15.71 -0.85
CA LEU A 103 -18.88 16.86 -1.05
C LEU A 103 -18.89 17.35 -2.50
N VAL A 104 -18.92 16.45 -3.48
CA VAL A 104 -19.05 16.80 -4.91
C VAL A 104 -20.39 17.51 -5.17
N GLU A 105 -21.49 17.01 -4.61
CA GLU A 105 -22.81 17.63 -4.74
C GLU A 105 -22.84 19.04 -4.14
N LEU A 106 -22.26 19.21 -2.95
CA LEU A 106 -22.10 20.52 -2.31
C LEU A 106 -21.26 21.47 -3.17
N CYS A 107 -20.12 21.01 -3.69
CA CYS A 107 -19.29 21.82 -4.58
C CYS A 107 -20.08 22.26 -5.83
N VAL A 108 -20.86 21.37 -6.45
CA VAL A 108 -21.71 21.70 -7.60
C VAL A 108 -22.79 22.71 -7.23
N HIS A 109 -23.48 22.52 -6.10
CA HIS A 109 -24.51 23.43 -5.61
C HIS A 109 -23.96 24.85 -5.35
N HIS A 110 -22.71 24.96 -4.91
CA HIS A 110 -22.03 26.24 -4.67
C HIS A 110 -21.26 26.79 -5.89
N GLY A 111 -21.35 26.15 -7.06
CA GLY A 111 -20.67 26.60 -8.28
C GLY A 111 -19.16 26.34 -8.32
N LEU A 112 -18.64 25.52 -7.40
CA LEU A 112 -17.23 25.12 -7.27
C LEU A 112 -16.92 23.90 -8.17
N TYR A 113 -17.16 24.04 -9.48
CA TYR A 113 -17.06 22.92 -10.43
C TYR A 113 -15.63 22.38 -10.59
N ALA A 114 -14.61 23.22 -10.43
CA ALA A 114 -13.21 22.79 -10.49
C ALA A 114 -12.85 21.83 -9.34
N ASP A 115 -13.33 22.12 -8.14
CA ASP A 115 -13.10 21.29 -6.94
C ASP A 115 -13.90 19.97 -7.05
N ALA A 116 -15.16 20.05 -7.50
CA ALA A 116 -15.98 18.87 -7.77
C ALA A 116 -15.31 17.91 -8.78
N SER A 117 -14.69 18.45 -9.84
CA SER A 117 -13.96 17.68 -10.85
C SER A 117 -12.71 17.00 -10.27
N GLN A 118 -11.94 17.71 -9.44
CA GLN A 118 -10.77 17.14 -8.77
C GLN A 118 -11.15 16.01 -7.80
N ILE A 119 -12.22 16.17 -7.04
CA ILE A 119 -12.71 15.15 -6.11
C ILE A 119 -13.16 13.90 -6.89
N ARG A 120 -13.95 14.07 -7.97
CA ARG A 120 -14.34 12.94 -8.85
C ARG A 120 -13.14 12.20 -9.43
N SER A 121 -12.12 12.94 -9.89
CA SER A 121 -10.88 12.34 -10.39
C SER A 121 -10.12 11.57 -9.31
N GLY A 122 -10.10 12.08 -8.08
CA GLY A 122 -9.51 11.41 -6.92
C GLY A 122 -10.23 10.11 -6.55
N ILE A 123 -11.56 10.11 -6.57
CA ILE A 123 -12.40 8.91 -6.38
C ILE A 123 -12.05 7.87 -7.45
N LEU A 124 -12.12 8.24 -8.72
CA LEU A 124 -11.88 7.32 -9.84
C LEU A 124 -10.48 6.69 -9.77
N THR A 125 -9.47 7.50 -9.48
CA THR A 125 -8.08 7.04 -9.35
C THR A 125 -7.92 6.07 -8.19
N SER A 126 -8.54 6.37 -7.05
CA SER A 126 -8.46 5.53 -5.85
C SER A 126 -9.18 4.20 -6.06
N THR A 127 -10.40 4.22 -6.60
CA THR A 127 -11.19 3.02 -6.90
C THR A 127 -10.50 2.13 -7.94
N THR A 128 -10.01 2.71 -9.04
CA THR A 128 -9.28 1.96 -10.08
C THR A 128 -8.04 1.29 -9.50
N ARG A 129 -7.28 2.01 -8.68
CA ARG A 129 -6.08 1.46 -8.04
C ARG A 129 -6.42 0.34 -7.06
N THR A 130 -7.47 0.49 -6.25
CA THR A 130 -7.96 -0.56 -5.33
C THR A 130 -8.35 -1.82 -6.11
N LEU A 131 -9.10 -1.67 -7.21
CA LEU A 131 -9.47 -2.77 -8.11
C LEU A 131 -8.25 -3.49 -8.68
N THR A 132 -7.29 -2.75 -9.22
CA THR A 132 -6.05 -3.35 -9.75
C THR A 132 -5.28 -4.10 -8.66
N HIS A 133 -5.28 -3.61 -7.42
CA HIS A 133 -4.67 -4.31 -6.29
C HIS A 133 -5.42 -5.60 -5.93
N ILE A 134 -6.76 -5.57 -5.88
CA ILE A 134 -7.58 -6.77 -5.66
C ILE A 134 -7.30 -7.82 -6.75
N GLU A 135 -7.32 -7.44 -8.02
CA GLU A 135 -7.04 -8.36 -9.13
C GLU A 135 -5.63 -8.96 -9.06
N ALA A 136 -4.62 -8.16 -8.69
CA ALA A 136 -3.26 -8.62 -8.51
C ALA A 136 -3.14 -9.62 -7.34
N ILE A 137 -3.85 -9.38 -6.23
CA ILE A 137 -3.93 -10.32 -5.10
C ILE A 137 -4.59 -11.62 -5.55
N LYS A 138 -5.75 -11.56 -6.20
CA LYS A 138 -6.45 -12.74 -6.75
C LYS A 138 -5.57 -13.54 -7.72
N ALA A 139 -4.77 -12.86 -8.55
CA ALA A 139 -3.83 -13.52 -9.47
C ALA A 139 -2.71 -14.26 -8.71
N LEU A 140 -2.20 -13.67 -7.63
CA LEU A 140 -1.21 -14.32 -6.76
C LEU A 140 -1.82 -15.53 -6.03
N ASP A 141 -3.03 -15.39 -5.48
CA ASP A 141 -3.75 -16.46 -4.79
C ASP A 141 -4.07 -17.65 -5.71
N ARG A 142 -4.54 -17.37 -6.93
CA ARG A 142 -4.72 -18.39 -7.98
C ARG A 142 -3.41 -19.10 -8.32
N SER A 143 -2.30 -18.37 -8.40
CA SER A 143 -0.98 -18.97 -8.66
C SER A 143 -0.45 -19.81 -7.49
N ALA A 144 -0.94 -19.55 -6.28
CA ALA A 144 -0.65 -20.31 -5.06
C ALA A 144 -1.63 -21.47 -4.82
N GLY A 145 -2.66 -21.64 -5.65
CA GLY A 145 -3.67 -22.70 -5.52
C GLY A 145 -4.74 -22.45 -4.46
N VAL A 146 -4.90 -21.20 -4.01
CA VAL A 146 -5.96 -20.79 -3.07
C VAL A 146 -7.27 -20.59 -3.83
N ILE A 147 -8.39 -21.08 -3.27
CA ILE A 147 -9.73 -20.83 -3.83
C ILE A 147 -10.09 -19.38 -3.53
N VAL A 148 -10.22 -18.58 -4.58
CA VAL A 148 -10.55 -17.15 -4.48
C VAL A 148 -12.05 -16.98 -4.59
N ASP A 149 -12.68 -16.43 -3.56
CA ASP A 149 -14.09 -15.99 -3.62
C ASP A 149 -14.18 -14.67 -4.41
N ASP A 150 -15.17 -14.56 -5.30
CA ASP A 150 -15.26 -13.47 -6.26
C ASP A 150 -15.94 -12.21 -5.69
N GLU A 151 -16.49 -12.30 -4.48
CA GLU A 151 -17.29 -11.27 -3.81
C GLU A 151 -16.66 -9.86 -3.82
N MET A 152 -15.37 -9.74 -3.51
CA MET A 152 -14.66 -8.44 -3.48
C MET A 152 -14.58 -7.73 -4.85
N THR A 153 -14.60 -8.47 -5.96
CA THR A 153 -14.62 -7.86 -7.31
C THR A 153 -16.02 -7.38 -7.66
N ASP A 154 -17.05 -8.11 -7.25
CA ASP A 154 -18.46 -7.74 -7.46
C ASP A 154 -18.82 -6.44 -6.75
N VAL A 155 -18.28 -6.21 -5.54
CA VAL A 155 -18.47 -4.95 -4.81
C VAL A 155 -17.92 -3.76 -5.58
N ALA A 156 -16.67 -3.85 -6.01
CA ALA A 156 -16.01 -2.73 -6.66
C ALA A 156 -16.54 -2.51 -8.10
N VAL A 157 -16.99 -3.57 -8.78
CA VAL A 157 -17.75 -3.48 -10.04
C VAL A 157 -19.12 -2.85 -9.81
N ARG A 158 -19.88 -3.21 -8.77
CA ARG A 158 -21.15 -2.53 -8.41
C ARG A 158 -20.93 -1.05 -8.17
N VAL A 159 -19.91 -0.66 -7.43
CA VAL A 159 -19.59 0.76 -7.16
C VAL A 159 -19.32 1.54 -8.45
N LEU A 160 -18.61 0.93 -9.42
CA LEU A 160 -18.34 1.55 -10.72
C LEU A 160 -19.58 1.57 -11.64
N THR A 161 -20.33 0.46 -11.73
CA THR A 161 -21.46 0.30 -12.67
C THR A 161 -22.70 1.06 -12.24
N THR A 162 -22.97 1.18 -10.93
CA THR A 162 -24.09 2.00 -10.42
C THR A 162 -23.89 3.49 -10.75
N ARG A 163 -22.65 3.92 -11.03
CA ARG A 163 -22.29 5.33 -11.23
C ARG A 163 -22.00 5.75 -12.67
N CYS A 164 -21.84 4.81 -13.62
CA CYS A 164 -21.85 5.11 -15.06
C CYS A 164 -23.27 5.26 -15.65
N ALA A 165 -24.33 4.92 -14.91
CA ALA A 165 -25.70 4.96 -15.40
C ALA A 165 -26.43 6.30 -15.15
N CYS A 166 -25.75 7.30 -14.57
CA CYS A 166 -26.32 8.61 -14.23
C CYS A 166 -25.74 9.78 -15.05
N GLU A 167 -25.15 9.51 -16.21
CA GLU A 167 -24.85 10.53 -17.24
C GLU A 167 -26.06 10.83 -18.13
#